data_AF-A0A9P6M3Q0-F1
#
_entry.id   AF-A0A9P6M3Q0-F1
#
_cell.length_a   1.000
_cell.length_b   1.000
_cell.length_c   1.000
_cell.angle_alpha   90.00
_cell.angle_beta   90.00
_cell.angle_gamma   90.00
#
_symmetry.space_group_name_H-M   'P 1'
#
loop_
_entity.id
_entity.type
_entity.pdbx_description
1 polymer ?
#
loop_
_entity_poly.entity_id
_entity_poly.type
_entity_poly.pdbx_seq_one_letter_code
_entity_poly.pdbx_strand_id
1 'polypeptide(L)'
;MIALRSLLVVCSVLIVVVQARYDALVSGAIFVGKDTSFPEDDSTIIFKDPSNHPAAVTSLLWALAKESDFVPSEFDVITDPWLYRKFERQLLDFPGFKTSEISQRPLDLDGTPHQFSSQIRSNFDTRYAETIAKSFWSQIPGYVMKPSFRRWLTSQIIIYKDTHSDEITFEVAEIILRLSRDESGLAMIDRQRATLTRTFFTVDTATLVNNADDLARSVPIVGIHEFIKHMTTKRSELIPKPIPEEEPMGPSSSCDEGEAGQHVYYRQRLYPISRWRMRQ
;
A
#
# COMPACT_ATOMS: atom_id res chain seq x y z
N MET A 1 35.95 -48.41 3.12
CA MET A 1 36.13 -47.51 1.97
C MET A 1 34.80 -46.85 1.69
N ILE A 2 34.69 -45.60 2.13
CA ILE A 2 33.52 -44.73 2.02
C ILE A 2 33.58 -44.06 0.65
N ALA A 3 32.54 -44.20 -0.16
CA ALA A 3 32.32 -43.34 -1.32
C ALA A 3 30.88 -42.83 -1.28
N LEU A 4 30.72 -41.75 -0.51
CA LEU A 4 29.62 -40.79 -0.63
C LEU A 4 29.47 -40.40 -2.11
N ARG A 5 28.36 -40.77 -2.75
CA ARG A 5 27.85 -40.05 -3.91
C ARG A 5 26.77 -39.10 -3.40
N SER A 6 27.23 -37.95 -2.92
CA SER A 6 26.38 -36.81 -2.58
C SER A 6 25.73 -36.29 -3.86
N LEU A 7 24.45 -36.61 -4.03
CA LEU A 7 23.61 -36.00 -5.06
C LEU A 7 23.28 -34.58 -4.59
N LEU A 8 24.04 -33.61 -5.08
CA LEU A 8 23.75 -32.18 -4.97
C LEU A 8 22.49 -31.89 -5.79
N VAL A 9 21.32 -31.99 -5.14
CA VAL A 9 20.09 -31.40 -5.66
C VAL A 9 20.15 -29.91 -5.34
N VAL A 10 20.77 -29.15 -6.24
CA VAL A 10 20.63 -27.70 -6.28
C VAL A 10 19.22 -27.44 -6.85
N CYS A 11 18.22 -27.41 -5.98
CA CYS A 11 16.93 -26.81 -6.30
C CYS A 11 17.16 -25.31 -6.45
N SER A 12 17.54 -24.92 -7.66
CA SER A 12 17.49 -23.54 -8.15
C SER A 12 16.03 -23.10 -8.10
N VAL A 13 15.60 -22.53 -6.98
CA VAL A 13 14.40 -21.70 -6.95
C VAL A 13 14.72 -20.49 -7.81
N LEU A 14 14.38 -20.59 -9.10
CA LEU A 14 14.23 -19.43 -9.96
C LEU A 14 13.10 -18.61 -9.36
N ILE A 15 13.45 -17.68 -8.47
CA ILE A 15 12.60 -16.53 -8.18
C ILE A 15 12.53 -15.79 -9.51
N VAL A 16 11.47 -16.02 -10.26
CA VAL A 16 11.09 -15.17 -11.38
C VAL A 16 10.70 -13.84 -10.76
N VAL A 17 11.70 -13.01 -10.45
CA VAL A 17 11.46 -11.58 -10.32
C VAL A 17 11.14 -11.14 -11.74
N VAL A 18 9.85 -11.20 -12.09
CA VAL A 18 9.34 -10.47 -13.24
C VAL A 18 9.69 -9.02 -12.93
N GLN A 19 10.80 -8.51 -13.49
CA GLN A 19 11.12 -7.10 -13.47
C GLN A 19 10.06 -6.42 -14.33
N ALA A 20 8.88 -6.23 -13.77
CA ALA A 20 7.81 -5.55 -14.43
C ALA A 20 8.24 -4.09 -14.52
N ARG A 21 8.76 -3.73 -15.70
CA ARG A 21 9.20 -2.37 -15.99
C ARG A 21 7.97 -1.51 -16.16
N TYR A 22 7.80 -0.54 -15.27
CA TYR A 22 6.86 0.57 -15.37
C TYR A 22 7.65 1.86 -15.63
N ASP A 23 7.00 2.83 -16.26
CA ASP A 23 7.55 4.15 -16.58
C ASP A 23 7.16 5.18 -15.51
N ALA A 24 6.02 4.95 -14.85
CA ALA A 24 5.41 5.81 -13.87
C ALA A 24 4.76 4.96 -12.77
N LEU A 25 4.78 5.48 -11.54
CA LEU A 25 4.16 4.87 -10.37
C LEU A 25 3.25 5.88 -9.69
N VAL A 26 2.07 5.40 -9.32
CA VAL A 26 1.15 6.06 -8.40
C VAL A 26 0.90 5.10 -7.25
N SER A 27 1.16 5.56 -6.04
CA SER A 27 0.86 4.87 -4.79
C SER A 27 -0.37 5.46 -4.12
N GLY A 28 -1.15 4.62 -3.47
CA GLY A 28 -2.18 4.99 -2.52
C GLY A 28 -2.12 4.13 -1.26
N ALA A 29 -2.81 4.57 -0.22
CA ALA A 29 -3.06 3.76 0.95
C ALA A 29 -4.51 3.91 1.40
N ILE A 30 -5.07 2.85 1.97
CA ILE A 30 -6.39 2.87 2.58
C ILE A 30 -6.38 2.02 3.85
N PHE A 31 -7.29 2.36 4.74
CA PHE A 31 -7.61 1.59 5.92
C PHE A 31 -9.05 1.09 5.81
N VAL A 32 -9.26 -0.20 6.07
CA VAL A 32 -10.58 -0.82 6.04
C VAL A 32 -10.83 -1.57 7.34
N GLY A 33 -12.02 -1.37 7.91
CA GLY A 33 -12.37 -1.86 9.23
C GLY A 33 -12.55 -0.72 10.23
N LYS A 34 -12.40 -1.04 11.52
CA LYS A 34 -12.60 -0.08 12.62
C LYS A 34 -11.24 0.39 13.14
N ASP A 35 -11.00 1.69 13.09
CA ASP A 35 -9.84 2.30 13.74
C ASP A 35 -10.09 2.27 15.25
N THR A 36 -9.27 1.50 15.96
CA THR A 36 -9.29 1.39 17.42
C THR A 36 -8.11 2.07 18.07
N SER A 37 -7.27 2.75 17.27
CA SER A 37 -6.03 3.35 17.75
C SER A 37 -6.22 4.76 18.30
N PHE A 38 -5.42 5.08 19.30
CA PHE A 38 -5.29 6.38 19.94
C PHE A 38 -3.83 6.84 19.77
N PRO A 39 -3.47 7.44 18.62
CA PRO A 39 -2.07 7.77 18.29
C PRO A 39 -1.40 8.77 19.26
N GLU A 40 -2.19 9.42 20.12
CA GLU A 40 -1.75 10.29 21.22
C GLU A 40 -1.30 9.54 22.48
N ASP A 41 -1.53 8.23 22.57
CA ASP A 41 -1.02 7.40 23.67
C ASP A 41 0.51 7.41 23.72
N ASP A 42 1.06 7.01 24.89
CA ASP A 42 2.50 6.80 25.03
C ASP A 42 3.02 5.89 23.91
N SER A 43 4.10 6.29 23.24
CA SER A 43 4.62 5.59 22.06
C SER A 43 4.95 4.12 22.36
N THR A 44 5.29 3.76 23.59
CA THR A 44 5.50 2.38 24.01
C THR A 44 4.19 1.60 24.04
N ILE A 45 3.12 2.21 24.55
CA ILE A 45 1.78 1.62 24.60
C ILE A 45 1.28 1.34 23.19
N ILE A 46 1.56 2.22 22.22
CA ILE A 46 1.19 2.01 20.80
C ILE A 46 1.69 0.64 20.28
N PHE A 47 2.91 0.24 20.64
CA PHE A 47 3.50 -1.02 20.21
C PHE A 47 3.20 -2.22 21.14
N LYS A 48 2.72 -2.00 22.37
CA LYS A 48 2.38 -3.06 23.33
C LYS A 48 0.91 -3.47 23.30
N ASP A 49 0.01 -2.52 23.07
CA ASP A 49 -1.42 -2.75 23.14
C ASP A 49 -2.00 -3.10 21.76
N PRO A 50 -2.60 -4.30 21.59
CA PRO A 50 -3.21 -4.71 20.33
C PRO A 50 -4.30 -3.76 19.80
N SER A 51 -5.00 -3.04 20.68
CA SER A 51 -5.99 -2.05 20.26
C SER A 51 -5.36 -0.88 19.49
N ASN A 52 -4.11 -0.55 19.80
CA ASN A 52 -3.31 0.51 19.18
C ASN A 52 -2.44 0.03 18.01
N HIS A 53 -2.40 -1.28 17.74
CA HIS A 53 -1.59 -1.79 16.65
C HIS A 53 -1.90 -1.18 15.26
N PRO A 54 -3.10 -0.64 14.93
CA PRO A 54 -3.26 0.03 13.64
C PRO A 54 -2.30 1.21 13.49
N ALA A 55 -2.15 2.03 14.53
CA ALA A 55 -1.17 3.11 14.59
C ALA A 55 0.28 2.57 14.60
N ALA A 56 0.55 1.46 15.29
CA ALA A 56 1.88 0.84 15.27
C ALA A 56 2.29 0.42 13.85
N VAL A 57 1.38 -0.22 13.11
CA VAL A 57 1.62 -0.72 11.76
C VAL A 57 1.82 0.45 10.79
N THR A 58 0.98 1.47 10.85
CA THR A 58 1.15 2.67 10.00
C THR A 58 2.45 3.41 10.30
N SER A 59 2.85 3.48 11.57
CA SER A 59 4.13 4.07 12.00
C SER A 59 5.32 3.31 11.42
N LEU A 60 5.29 1.98 11.48
CA LEU A 60 6.34 1.12 10.92
C LEU A 60 6.40 1.21 9.41
N LEU A 61 5.26 1.10 8.73
CA LEU A 61 5.17 1.23 7.27
C LEU A 61 5.72 2.59 6.82
N TRP A 62 5.36 3.67 7.52
CA TRP A 62 5.88 5.00 7.23
C TRP A 62 7.39 5.10 7.44
N ALA A 63 7.90 4.57 8.54
CA ALA A 63 9.32 4.63 8.83
C ALA A 63 10.16 3.84 7.82
N LEU A 64 9.68 2.67 7.38
CA LEU A 64 10.29 1.91 6.27
C LEU A 64 10.20 2.70 4.95
N ALA A 65 9.05 3.30 4.65
CA ALA A 65 8.90 4.15 3.47
C ALA A 65 9.92 5.31 3.47
N LYS A 66 10.10 5.98 4.62
CA LYS A 66 11.10 7.04 4.79
C LYS A 66 12.53 6.56 4.69
N GLU A 67 12.86 5.42 5.28
CA GLU A 67 14.21 4.83 5.14
C GLU A 67 14.51 4.43 3.69
N SER A 68 13.47 4.17 2.90
CA SER A 68 13.53 3.90 1.46
C SER A 68 13.48 5.13 0.56
N ASP A 69 13.35 6.33 1.13
CA ASP A 69 13.09 7.58 0.40
C ASP A 69 11.81 7.50 -0.47
N PHE A 70 10.92 6.56 -0.16
CA PHE A 70 9.64 6.37 -0.84
C PHE A 70 8.58 7.20 -0.13
N VAL A 71 8.42 8.45 -0.55
CA VAL A 71 7.43 9.38 0.01
C VAL A 71 6.46 9.85 -1.08
N PRO A 72 5.43 9.05 -1.42
CA PRO A 72 4.54 9.34 -2.54
C PRO A 72 3.89 10.72 -2.51
N SER A 73 3.54 11.22 -1.32
CA SER A 73 2.90 12.53 -1.15
C SER A 73 3.75 13.73 -1.61
N GLU A 74 5.06 13.55 -1.79
CA GLU A 74 5.97 14.58 -2.31
C GLU A 74 5.97 14.65 -3.85
N PHE A 75 5.33 13.70 -4.53
CA PHE A 75 5.35 13.56 -5.99
C PHE A 75 3.94 13.54 -6.59
N ASP A 76 3.80 14.07 -7.79
CA ASP A 76 2.58 13.85 -8.59
C ASP A 76 2.61 12.49 -9.31
N VAL A 77 3.82 12.06 -9.69
CA VAL A 77 4.11 10.75 -10.27
C VAL A 77 5.53 10.37 -9.86
N ILE A 78 5.72 9.13 -9.39
CA ILE A 78 7.05 8.59 -9.10
C ILE A 78 7.61 7.95 -10.36
N THR A 79 8.82 8.32 -10.75
CA THR A 79 9.47 7.83 -11.98
C THR A 79 10.74 7.03 -11.72
N ASP A 80 11.27 7.06 -10.50
CA ASP A 80 12.38 6.22 -10.09
C ASP A 80 11.86 4.91 -9.48
N PRO A 81 11.95 3.77 -10.20
CA PRO A 81 11.45 2.50 -9.72
C PRO A 81 12.26 1.93 -8.55
N TRP A 82 13.45 2.47 -8.27
CA TRP A 82 14.29 1.98 -7.18
C TRP A 82 13.76 2.37 -5.80
N LEU A 83 13.11 3.52 -5.67
CA LEU A 83 12.51 3.97 -4.41
C LEU A 83 11.49 2.95 -3.91
N TYR A 84 10.57 2.56 -4.79
CA TYR A 84 9.53 1.58 -4.47
C TYR A 84 10.11 0.19 -4.20
N ARG A 85 11.04 -0.28 -5.04
CA ARG A 85 11.67 -1.61 -4.82
C ARG A 85 12.44 -1.70 -3.50
N LYS A 86 13.08 -0.60 -3.08
CA LYS A 86 13.77 -0.51 -1.79
C LYS A 86 12.74 -0.63 -0.66
N PHE A 87 11.60 0.06 -0.80
CA PHE A 87 10.48 -0.03 0.14
C PHE A 87 9.90 -1.45 0.22
N GLU A 88 9.57 -2.09 -0.90
CA GLU A 88 9.08 -3.48 -0.92
C GLU A 88 10.06 -4.45 -0.25
N ARG A 89 11.36 -4.34 -0.56
CA ARG A 89 12.39 -5.15 0.08
C ARG A 89 12.43 -4.91 1.59
N GLN A 90 12.27 -3.67 2.03
CA GLN A 90 12.23 -3.35 3.45
C GLN A 90 11.00 -3.92 4.16
N LEU A 91 9.84 -3.98 3.50
CA LEU A 91 8.66 -4.67 4.02
C LEU A 91 8.92 -6.16 4.21
N LEU A 92 9.48 -6.82 3.18
CA LEU A 92 9.77 -8.25 3.20
C LEU A 92 10.84 -8.63 4.24
N ASP A 93 11.83 -7.76 4.43
CA ASP A 93 12.94 -8.00 5.35
C ASP A 93 12.65 -7.56 6.79
N PHE A 94 11.52 -6.89 7.07
CA PHE A 94 11.20 -6.41 8.41
C PHE A 94 10.70 -7.56 9.30
N PRO A 95 11.37 -7.87 10.43
CA PRO A 95 11.07 -9.07 11.21
C PRO A 95 9.67 -9.06 11.85
N GLY A 96 9.06 -7.89 12.04
CA GLY A 96 7.70 -7.78 12.56
C GLY A 96 6.61 -8.06 11.52
N PHE A 97 6.95 -8.26 10.24
CA PHE A 97 6.00 -8.59 9.17
C PHE A 97 6.29 -9.97 8.61
N LYS A 98 5.26 -10.83 8.58
CA LYS A 98 5.33 -12.16 8.00
C LYS A 98 4.53 -12.20 6.71
N THR A 99 5.18 -12.49 5.59
CA THR A 99 4.47 -12.74 4.33
C THR A 99 3.68 -14.03 4.45
N SER A 100 2.36 -13.94 4.32
CA SER A 100 1.46 -15.10 4.42
C SER A 100 1.12 -15.69 3.06
N GLU A 101 0.87 -14.85 2.07
CA GLU A 101 0.51 -15.24 0.71
C GLU A 101 1.01 -14.23 -0.32
N ILE A 102 1.37 -14.70 -1.52
CA ILE A 102 1.49 -13.88 -2.72
C ILE A 102 0.49 -14.41 -3.75
N SER A 103 -0.50 -13.60 -4.09
CA SER A 103 -1.55 -13.94 -5.05
C SER A 103 -1.35 -13.17 -6.35
N GLN A 104 -1.54 -13.83 -7.49
CA GLN A 104 -1.48 -13.21 -8.82
C GLN A 104 -2.75 -13.56 -9.58
N ARG A 105 -3.51 -12.53 -9.97
CA ARG A 105 -4.80 -12.68 -10.64
C ARG A 105 -4.80 -11.91 -11.96
N PRO A 106 -5.06 -12.58 -13.10
CA PRO A 106 -5.17 -11.87 -14.37
C PRO A 106 -6.43 -10.99 -14.37
N LEU A 107 -6.32 -9.79 -14.93
CA LEU A 107 -7.44 -8.89 -15.16
C LEU A 107 -7.57 -8.66 -16.67
N ASP A 108 -8.66 -9.15 -17.27
CA ASP A 108 -8.95 -8.90 -18.68
C ASP A 108 -9.71 -7.57 -18.80
N LEU A 109 -8.98 -6.53 -19.23
CA LEU A 109 -9.46 -5.15 -19.34
C LEU A 109 -9.81 -4.82 -20.79
N ASP A 110 -10.98 -4.25 -21.03
CA ASP A 110 -11.52 -3.78 -22.31
C ASP A 110 -11.31 -2.28 -22.52
N GLY A 111 -10.84 -1.59 -21.47
CA GLY A 111 -10.53 -0.15 -21.44
C GLY A 111 -11.61 0.70 -20.77
N THR A 112 -12.74 0.12 -20.37
CA THR A 112 -13.83 0.87 -19.73
C THR A 112 -13.61 1.02 -18.21
N PRO A 113 -14.00 2.17 -17.61
CA PRO A 113 -13.94 2.36 -16.16
C PRO A 113 -14.76 1.33 -15.38
N HIS A 114 -15.97 1.02 -15.88
CA HIS A 114 -16.87 0.07 -15.22
C HIS A 114 -16.25 -1.33 -15.14
N GLN A 115 -15.67 -1.82 -16.24
CA GLN A 115 -15.06 -3.15 -16.23
C GLN A 115 -13.80 -3.20 -15.35
N PHE A 116 -12.98 -2.14 -15.35
CA PHE A 116 -11.86 -2.04 -14.41
C PHE A 116 -12.33 -2.17 -12.97
N SER A 117 -13.27 -1.33 -12.52
CA SER A 117 -13.81 -1.39 -11.16
C SER A 117 -14.45 -2.74 -10.84
N SER A 118 -15.22 -3.33 -11.76
CA SER A 118 -15.83 -4.66 -11.59
C SER A 118 -14.79 -5.76 -11.40
N GLN A 119 -13.74 -5.78 -12.23
CA GLN A 119 -12.63 -6.72 -12.13
C GLN A 119 -11.90 -6.58 -10.78
N ILE A 120 -11.63 -5.36 -10.33
CA ILE A 120 -11.07 -5.12 -8.99
C ILE A 120 -11.99 -5.70 -7.92
N ARG A 121 -13.27 -5.31 -7.88
CA ARG A 121 -14.22 -5.76 -6.85
C ARG A 121 -14.28 -7.28 -6.70
N SER A 122 -14.24 -8.01 -7.82
CA SER A 122 -14.29 -9.48 -7.82
C SER A 122 -13.09 -10.17 -7.16
N ASN A 123 -11.99 -9.45 -6.94
CA ASN A 123 -10.76 -9.97 -6.35
C ASN A 123 -10.60 -9.66 -4.85
N PHE A 124 -11.51 -8.89 -4.25
CA PHE A 124 -11.44 -8.49 -2.83
C PHE A 124 -12.69 -8.94 -2.05
N ASP A 125 -12.60 -8.93 -0.72
CA ASP A 125 -13.74 -9.20 0.17
C ASP A 125 -14.88 -8.22 -0.13
N THR A 126 -16.10 -8.73 -0.29
CA THR A 126 -17.28 -7.95 -0.67
C THR A 126 -17.59 -6.81 0.31
N ARG A 127 -17.16 -6.91 1.58
CA ARG A 127 -17.31 -5.85 2.60
C ARG A 127 -16.55 -4.57 2.23
N TYR A 128 -15.41 -4.70 1.55
CA TYR A 128 -14.49 -3.58 1.28
C TYR A 128 -14.19 -3.40 -0.21
N ALA A 129 -14.64 -4.33 -1.06
CA ALA A 129 -14.38 -4.38 -2.50
C ALA A 129 -14.68 -3.05 -3.21
N GLU A 130 -15.80 -2.40 -2.88
CA GLU A 130 -16.19 -1.11 -3.48
C GLU A 130 -15.19 0.01 -3.13
N THR A 131 -14.87 0.16 -1.86
CA THR A 131 -13.91 1.18 -1.38
C THR A 131 -12.53 0.96 -2.00
N ILE A 132 -12.08 -0.29 -2.07
CA ILE A 132 -10.80 -0.66 -2.68
C ILE A 132 -10.82 -0.32 -4.18
N ALA A 133 -11.88 -0.70 -4.92
CA ALA A 133 -12.01 -0.41 -6.34
C ALA A 133 -12.07 1.09 -6.65
N LYS A 134 -12.84 1.86 -5.88
CA LYS A 134 -12.88 3.33 -5.99
C LYS A 134 -11.49 3.94 -5.76
N SER A 135 -10.77 3.43 -4.77
CA SER A 135 -9.43 3.92 -4.47
C SER A 135 -8.42 3.57 -5.59
N PHE A 136 -8.43 2.36 -6.15
CA PHE A 136 -7.65 2.02 -7.35
C PHE A 136 -7.99 2.93 -8.54
N TRP A 137 -9.29 3.13 -8.82
CA TRP A 137 -9.73 4.04 -9.87
C TRP A 137 -9.19 5.46 -9.66
N SER A 138 -9.15 5.90 -8.39
CA SER A 138 -8.62 7.21 -8.01
C SER A 138 -7.12 7.36 -8.28
N GLN A 139 -6.35 6.26 -8.30
CA GLN A 139 -4.92 6.29 -8.60
C GLN A 139 -4.63 6.40 -10.09
N ILE A 140 -5.59 6.09 -10.96
CA ILE A 140 -5.39 6.32 -12.39
C ILE A 140 -5.31 7.83 -12.61
N PRO A 141 -4.27 8.36 -13.28
CA PRO A 141 -4.13 9.80 -13.53
C PRO A 141 -5.28 10.32 -14.39
N GLY A 142 -5.63 11.60 -14.25
CA GLY A 142 -6.59 12.28 -15.13
C GLY A 142 -6.02 12.47 -16.55
N TYR A 143 -4.73 12.80 -16.64
CA TYR A 143 -4.02 13.08 -17.88
C TYR A 143 -2.69 12.34 -17.92
N VAL A 144 -2.26 11.92 -19.11
CA VAL A 144 -0.92 11.35 -19.29
C VAL A 144 0.08 12.49 -19.53
N MET A 145 0.83 12.86 -18.49
CA MET A 145 1.75 14.02 -18.51
C MET A 145 2.83 13.93 -19.58
N LYS A 146 3.33 12.71 -19.87
CA LYS A 146 4.38 12.47 -20.87
C LYS A 146 3.97 11.33 -21.79
N PRO A 147 4.02 11.49 -23.13
CA PRO A 147 3.69 10.42 -24.08
C PRO A 147 4.54 9.14 -23.94
N SER A 148 5.71 9.28 -23.32
CA SER A 148 6.62 8.16 -23.03
C SER A 148 6.14 7.28 -21.87
N PHE A 149 5.23 7.76 -21.02
CA PHE A 149 4.71 6.99 -19.88
C PHE A 149 3.56 6.11 -20.35
N ARG A 150 3.89 4.89 -20.77
CA ARG A 150 2.90 3.92 -21.24
C ARG A 150 2.52 2.92 -20.16
N ARG A 151 3.46 2.51 -19.32
CA ARG A 151 3.23 1.53 -18.26
C ARG A 151 3.21 2.21 -16.90
N TRP A 152 2.07 2.13 -16.24
CA TRP A 152 1.79 2.74 -14.96
C TRP A 152 1.63 1.65 -13.91
N LEU A 153 2.46 1.67 -12.87
CA LEU A 153 2.24 0.87 -11.68
C LEU A 153 1.30 1.63 -10.74
N THR A 154 0.11 1.08 -10.51
CA THR A 154 -0.78 1.51 -9.42
C THR A 154 -0.54 0.57 -8.24
N SER A 155 0.06 1.09 -7.17
CA SER A 155 0.32 0.36 -5.93
C SER A 155 -0.62 0.86 -4.83
N GLN A 156 -1.20 -0.05 -4.08
CA GLN A 156 -2.05 0.26 -2.96
C GLN A 156 -1.67 -0.53 -1.72
N ILE A 157 -1.43 0.18 -0.61
CA ILE A 157 -1.33 -0.45 0.71
C ILE A 157 -2.74 -0.49 1.32
N ILE A 158 -3.20 -1.67 1.71
CA ILE A 158 -4.52 -1.86 2.33
C ILE A 158 -4.30 -2.45 3.72
N ILE A 159 -4.67 -1.70 4.74
CA ILE A 159 -4.56 -2.14 6.14
C ILE A 159 -5.94 -2.62 6.61
N TYR A 160 -5.99 -3.84 7.16
CA TYR A 160 -7.20 -4.48 7.65
C TYR A 160 -7.18 -4.57 9.18
N LYS A 161 -8.27 -4.13 9.81
CA LYS A 161 -8.55 -4.39 11.23
C LYS A 161 -9.99 -4.88 11.38
N ASP A 162 -10.16 -6.19 11.57
CA ASP A 162 -11.49 -6.71 11.88
C ASP A 162 -11.91 -6.23 13.29
N THR A 163 -13.21 -5.99 13.46
CA THR A 163 -13.80 -5.44 14.70
C THR A 163 -13.66 -6.41 15.87
N HIS A 164 -13.52 -7.70 15.59
CA HIS A 164 -13.46 -8.77 16.59
C HIS A 164 -12.12 -9.51 16.65
N SER A 165 -11.09 -9.00 15.98
CA SER A 165 -9.76 -9.62 15.97
C SER A 165 -8.70 -8.63 16.43
N ASP A 166 -7.78 -9.10 17.28
CA ASP A 166 -6.56 -8.35 17.64
C ASP A 166 -5.46 -8.50 16.58
N GLU A 167 -5.68 -9.36 15.59
CA GLU A 167 -4.78 -9.51 14.45
C GLU A 167 -4.89 -8.30 13.52
N ILE A 168 -3.73 -7.79 13.12
CA ILE A 168 -3.63 -6.81 12.05
C ILE A 168 -2.93 -7.45 10.88
N THR A 169 -3.57 -7.31 9.73
CA THR A 169 -3.00 -7.70 8.46
C THR A 169 -2.98 -6.48 7.56
N PHE A 170 -2.04 -6.46 6.65
CA PHE A 170 -2.05 -5.51 5.55
C PHE A 170 -1.61 -6.21 4.29
N GLU A 171 -1.93 -5.65 3.15
CA GLU A 171 -1.41 -6.13 1.88
C GLU A 171 -0.91 -4.98 1.03
N VAL A 172 0.01 -5.31 0.14
CA VAL A 172 0.42 -4.46 -0.97
C VAL A 172 -0.19 -5.05 -2.24
N ALA A 173 -1.13 -4.31 -2.83
CA ALA A 173 -1.85 -4.68 -4.03
C ALA A 173 -1.38 -3.82 -5.21
N GLU A 174 -0.99 -4.47 -6.30
CA GLU A 174 -0.28 -3.84 -7.41
C GLU A 174 -0.88 -4.22 -8.75
N ILE A 175 -1.01 -3.25 -9.64
CA ILE A 175 -1.46 -3.46 -11.02
C ILE A 175 -0.58 -2.64 -11.94
N ILE A 176 -0.05 -3.27 -12.97
CA ILE A 176 0.60 -2.56 -14.06
C ILE A 176 -0.39 -2.40 -15.21
N LEU A 177 -0.76 -1.15 -15.44
CA LEU A 177 -1.68 -0.74 -16.49
C LEU A 177 -0.91 -0.11 -17.64
N ARG A 178 -1.34 -0.42 -18.86
CA ARG A 178 -1.04 0.39 -20.04
C ARG A 178 -2.08 1.49 -20.17
N LEU A 179 -1.61 2.73 -20.19
CA LEU A 179 -2.47 3.89 -20.38
C LEU A 179 -2.11 4.58 -21.70
N SER A 180 -3.13 4.92 -22.49
CA SER A 180 -3.01 5.82 -23.62
C SER A 180 -3.56 7.20 -23.25
N ARG A 181 -3.46 8.14 -24.18
CA ARG A 181 -4.14 9.42 -24.09
C ARG A 181 -5.05 9.64 -25.30
N ASP A 182 -6.18 10.28 -25.08
CA ASP A 182 -7.03 10.75 -26.17
C ASP A 182 -6.46 12.05 -26.80
N GLU A 183 -7.23 12.66 -27.72
CA GLU A 183 -6.86 13.91 -28.39
C GLU A 183 -6.75 15.10 -27.43
N SER A 184 -7.46 15.07 -26.30
CA SER A 184 -7.42 16.09 -25.25
C SER A 184 -6.31 15.84 -24.21
N GLY A 185 -5.63 14.70 -24.29
CA GLY A 185 -4.58 14.28 -23.36
C GLY A 185 -5.09 13.51 -22.15
N LEU A 186 -6.39 13.23 -22.06
CA LEU A 186 -6.99 12.46 -20.97
C LEU A 186 -6.49 11.03 -20.97
N ALA A 187 -6.20 10.50 -19.79
CA ALA A 187 -5.71 9.14 -19.66
C ALA A 187 -6.84 8.13 -19.87
N MET A 188 -6.58 7.15 -20.73
CA MET A 188 -7.47 6.03 -21.00
C MET A 188 -6.78 4.72 -20.63
N ILE A 189 -7.50 3.78 -20.03
CA ILE A 189 -7.00 2.42 -19.85
C ILE A 189 -7.03 1.71 -21.21
N ASP A 190 -5.90 1.15 -21.64
CA ASP A 190 -5.87 0.33 -22.84
C ASP A 190 -6.58 -1.00 -22.62
N ARG A 191 -7.19 -1.53 -23.69
CA ARG A 191 -7.58 -2.95 -23.72
C ARG A 191 -6.33 -3.82 -23.54
N GLN A 192 -6.28 -4.61 -22.48
CA GLN A 192 -5.10 -5.38 -22.10
C GLN A 192 -5.45 -6.51 -21.14
N ARG A 193 -4.55 -7.48 -21.03
CA ARG A 193 -4.54 -8.44 -19.93
C ARG A 193 -3.52 -7.98 -18.90
N ALA A 194 -3.99 -7.34 -17.83
CA ALA A 194 -3.17 -6.92 -16.71
C ALA A 194 -3.03 -8.05 -15.67
N THR A 195 -2.22 -7.84 -14.64
CA THR A 195 -2.11 -8.75 -13.50
C THR A 195 -2.20 -7.93 -12.23
N LEU A 196 -3.13 -8.34 -11.36
CA LEU A 196 -3.21 -7.88 -9.98
C LEU A 196 -2.33 -8.80 -9.14
N THR A 197 -1.24 -8.25 -8.61
CA THR A 197 -0.39 -8.92 -7.62
C THR A 197 -0.80 -8.44 -6.24
N ARG A 198 -0.96 -9.36 -5.29
CA ARG A 198 -1.29 -9.03 -3.89
C ARG A 198 -0.31 -9.76 -3.00
N THR A 199 0.44 -9.01 -2.20
CA THR A 199 1.35 -9.56 -1.19
C THR A 199 0.75 -9.31 0.18
N PHE A 200 0.37 -10.39 0.88
CA PHE A 200 -0.27 -10.32 2.19
C PHE A 200 0.75 -10.43 3.30
N PHE A 201 0.58 -9.58 4.32
CA PHE A 201 1.42 -9.52 5.49
C PHE A 201 0.56 -9.66 6.75
N THR A 202 0.98 -10.55 7.64
CA THR A 202 0.51 -10.61 9.01
C THR A 202 1.53 -9.95 9.92
N VAL A 203 1.05 -9.15 10.87
CA VAL A 203 1.90 -8.49 11.86
C VAL A 203 2.22 -9.47 12.99
N ASP A 204 3.50 -9.67 13.27
CA ASP A 204 3.94 -10.46 14.41
C ASP A 204 3.83 -9.62 15.70
N THR A 205 2.69 -9.78 16.37
CA THR A 205 2.36 -9.05 17.60
C THR A 205 3.38 -9.31 18.71
N ALA A 206 3.89 -10.54 18.84
CA ALA A 206 4.91 -10.85 19.84
C ALA A 206 6.22 -10.09 19.55
N THR A 207 6.60 -9.99 18.29
CA THR A 207 7.76 -9.17 17.89
C THR A 207 7.54 -7.69 18.20
N LEU A 208 6.35 -7.14 17.96
CA LEU A 208 6.06 -5.74 18.32
C LEU A 208 6.14 -5.52 19.84
N VAL A 209 5.45 -6.33 20.62
CA VAL A 209 5.34 -6.19 22.08
C VAL A 209 6.72 -6.34 22.75
N ASN A 210 7.49 -7.36 22.35
CA ASN A 210 8.81 -7.62 22.94
C ASN A 210 9.85 -6.53 22.62
N ASN A 211 9.62 -5.75 21.57
CA ASN A 211 10.54 -4.72 21.09
C ASN A 211 9.96 -3.30 21.22
N ALA A 212 8.83 -3.15 21.90
CA ALA A 212 8.07 -1.90 21.94
C ALA A 212 8.88 -0.71 22.44
N ASP A 213 9.71 -0.88 23.48
CA ASP A 213 10.51 0.22 24.03
C ASP A 213 11.58 0.73 23.03
N ASP A 214 12.12 -0.18 22.20
CA ASP A 214 13.10 0.18 21.17
C ASP A 214 12.41 0.79 19.94
N LEU A 215 11.24 0.26 19.56
CA LEU A 215 10.41 0.80 18.49
C LEU A 215 9.92 2.21 18.84
N ALA A 216 9.39 2.43 20.05
CA ALA A 216 8.94 3.73 20.54
C ALA A 216 10.04 4.81 20.50
N ARG A 217 11.31 4.42 20.65
CA ARG A 217 12.45 5.35 20.58
C ARG A 217 12.92 5.65 19.17
N SER A 218 12.60 4.81 18.19
CA SER A 218 13.18 4.87 16.84
C SER A 218 12.16 5.12 15.73
N VAL A 219 10.89 4.81 15.99
CA VAL A 219 9.79 4.88 15.02
C VAL A 219 8.87 6.05 15.41
N PRO A 220 8.68 7.05 14.54
CA PRO A 220 7.74 8.13 14.80
C PRO A 220 6.32 7.57 14.79
N ILE A 221 5.50 7.96 15.78
CA ILE A 221 4.10 7.57 15.82
C ILE A 221 3.34 8.35 14.74
N VAL A 222 2.68 7.63 13.85
CA VAL A 222 1.86 8.16 12.75
C VAL A 222 0.51 7.47 12.77
N GLY A 223 -0.54 8.25 12.99
CA GLY A 223 -1.92 7.75 12.92
C GLY A 223 -2.33 7.37 11.49
N ILE A 224 -3.41 6.62 11.36
CA ILE A 224 -3.88 6.08 10.07
C ILE A 224 -4.11 7.17 9.03
N HIS A 225 -4.80 8.25 9.39
CA HIS A 225 -5.13 9.34 8.48
C HIS A 225 -3.87 10.03 7.93
N GLU A 226 -2.89 10.27 8.79
CA GLU A 226 -1.63 10.88 8.39
C GLU A 226 -0.82 9.93 7.50
N PHE A 227 -0.79 8.63 7.84
CA PHE A 227 -0.16 7.62 7.00
C PHE A 227 -0.77 7.55 5.60
N ILE A 228 -2.10 7.54 5.50
CA ILE A 228 -2.81 7.54 4.21
C ILE A 228 -2.39 8.76 3.39
N LYS A 229 -2.34 9.94 4.01
CA LYS A 229 -1.89 11.17 3.36
C LYS A 229 -0.46 11.08 2.85
N HIS A 230 0.46 10.51 3.63
CA HIS A 230 1.87 10.38 3.25
C HIS A 230 2.12 9.33 2.15
N MET A 231 1.35 8.24 2.15
CA MET A 231 1.51 7.13 1.20
C MET A 231 0.68 7.26 -0.07
N THR A 232 -0.16 8.30 -0.14
CA THR A 232 -0.94 8.63 -1.33
C THR A 232 -0.20 9.67 -2.15
N THR A 233 0.01 9.36 -3.42
CA THR A 233 0.66 10.24 -4.39
C THR A 233 -0.12 11.54 -4.48
N LYS A 234 0.58 12.67 -4.53
CA LYS A 234 -0.06 13.96 -4.64
C LYS A 234 -0.90 14.01 -5.92
N ARG A 235 -2.17 14.37 -5.78
CA ARG A 235 -2.96 14.80 -6.93
C ARG A 235 -2.72 16.29 -7.10
N SER A 236 -1.81 16.69 -7.99
CA SER A 236 -1.82 18.07 -8.44
C SER A 236 -3.19 18.30 -9.10
N GLU A 237 -3.99 19.17 -8.51
CA GLU A 237 -5.34 19.53 -8.92
C GLU A 237 -5.34 20.05 -10.37
N LEU A 238 -5.46 19.15 -11.33
CA LEU A 238 -5.84 19.48 -12.70
C LEU A 238 -6.97 18.53 -13.10
N ILE A 239 -8.15 18.96 -12.65
CA ILE A 239 -9.49 18.61 -13.10
C ILE A 239 -10.03 17.28 -12.55
N PRO A 240 -11.20 17.29 -11.88
CA PRO A 240 -11.84 16.07 -11.41
C PRO A 240 -12.15 15.15 -12.59
N LYS A 241 -11.82 13.87 -12.44
CA LYS A 241 -12.38 12.84 -13.31
C LYS A 241 -13.90 12.82 -13.10
N PRO A 242 -14.72 12.70 -14.15
CA PRO A 242 -16.07 12.21 -13.94
C PRO A 242 -15.95 10.87 -13.21
N ILE A 243 -16.52 10.82 -11.99
CA ILE A 243 -16.73 9.55 -11.30
C ILE A 243 -17.62 8.73 -12.24
N PRO A 244 -17.34 7.44 -12.47
CA PRO A 244 -18.26 6.60 -13.22
C PRO A 244 -19.62 6.71 -12.52
N GLU A 245 -20.58 7.38 -13.16
CA GLU A 245 -21.93 7.49 -12.64
C GLU A 245 -22.48 6.06 -12.55
N GLU A 246 -22.68 5.56 -11.33
CA GLU A 246 -23.61 4.46 -11.14
C GLU A 246 -25.00 5.05 -11.41
N GLU A 247 -25.76 4.43 -12.30
CA GLU A 247 -27.16 4.81 -12.51
C GLU A 247 -27.88 4.89 -11.15
N PRO A 248 -28.63 5.96 -10.88
CA PRO A 248 -29.04 6.31 -9.53
C PRO A 248 -30.00 5.27 -8.94
N MET A 249 -29.52 4.48 -7.96
CA MET A 249 -30.39 3.81 -7.01
C MET A 249 -30.70 4.73 -5.83
N GLY A 250 -31.75 5.54 -5.99
CA GLY A 250 -32.56 6.11 -4.89
C GLY A 250 -31.87 7.09 -3.91
N PRO A 251 -32.65 7.89 -3.16
CA PRO A 251 -32.09 8.94 -2.32
C PRO A 251 -31.59 8.37 -0.99
N SER A 252 -30.31 8.55 -0.67
CA SER A 252 -29.78 8.34 0.68
C SER A 252 -29.48 9.68 1.36
N SER A 253 -30.16 9.85 2.49
CA SER A 253 -30.06 10.87 3.53
C SER A 253 -28.65 11.39 3.84
N SER A 254 -28.56 12.72 3.99
CA SER A 254 -27.47 13.50 4.55
C SER A 254 -27.29 13.29 6.05
N CYS A 255 -26.04 13.20 6.53
CA CYS A 255 -25.63 13.58 7.89
C CYS A 255 -24.16 14.05 7.89
N ASP A 256 -24.00 15.35 8.18
CA ASP A 256 -22.99 16.07 8.98
C ASP A 256 -21.51 15.66 9.01
N GLU A 257 -20.68 16.60 8.56
CA GLU A 257 -19.24 16.71 8.83
C GLU A 257 -19.00 17.46 10.15
N GLY A 258 -18.12 16.93 11.00
CA GLY A 258 -17.52 17.63 12.12
C GLY A 258 -16.03 17.86 11.86
N GLU A 259 -15.62 19.13 11.77
CA GLU A 259 -14.21 19.57 11.75
C GLU A 259 -13.63 19.72 13.16
N ALA A 260 -12.41 19.17 13.36
CA ALA A 260 -11.33 19.68 14.24
C ALA A 260 -10.10 18.77 14.00
N GLY A 261 -8.87 19.22 13.80
CA GLY A 261 -8.09 20.09 14.67
C GLY A 261 -6.61 20.11 14.25
N GLN A 262 -5.87 21.04 14.86
CA GLN A 262 -4.55 21.56 14.48
C GLN A 262 -3.38 20.57 14.57
N HIS A 263 -2.43 20.67 13.64
CA HIS A 263 -1.15 19.93 13.65
C HIS A 263 -0.05 20.70 14.39
N VAL A 264 0.62 20.03 15.33
CA VAL A 264 1.89 20.44 15.93
C VAL A 264 2.99 19.51 15.40
N TYR A 265 4.01 20.06 14.73
CA TYR A 265 5.17 19.29 14.26
C TYR A 265 6.29 19.31 15.29
N TYR A 266 6.66 18.14 15.83
CA TYR A 266 7.96 17.96 16.50
C TYR A 266 8.91 17.18 15.58
N ARG A 267 10.09 17.76 15.33
CA ARG A 267 11.13 17.17 14.50
C ARG A 267 11.99 16.23 15.35
N GLN A 268 11.62 14.95 15.42
CA GLN A 268 12.47 13.92 16.04
C GLN A 268 13.55 13.43 15.06
N ARG A 269 14.73 13.07 15.60
CA ARG A 269 15.82 12.46 14.84
C ARG A 269 15.54 10.97 14.68
N LEU A 270 15.34 10.52 13.45
CA LEU A 270 15.10 9.12 13.11
C LEU A 270 16.40 8.30 13.21
N TYR A 271 16.33 7.13 13.83
CA TYR A 271 17.39 6.12 13.76
C TYR A 271 17.00 5.05 12.73
N PRO A 272 17.95 4.52 11.92
CA PRO A 272 17.62 3.55 10.89
C PRO A 272 17.06 2.24 11.50
N ILE A 273 15.88 1.80 11.03
CA ILE A 273 15.24 0.54 11.44
C ILE A 273 16.05 -0.65 10.93
N SER A 274 16.80 -0.51 9.83
CA SER A 274 17.74 -1.54 9.34
C SER A 274 18.76 -2.05 10.37
N ARG A 275 19.02 -1.31 11.46
CA ARG A 275 19.92 -1.77 12.55
C ARG A 275 19.36 -2.94 13.37
N TRP A 276 18.07 -3.24 13.25
CA TRP A 276 17.44 -4.41 13.87
C TRP A 276 17.89 -5.74 13.28
N ARG A 277 18.48 -5.75 12.07
CA ARG A 277 18.97 -6.98 11.41
C ARG A 277 20.14 -7.67 12.13
N MET A 278 20.75 -7.05 13.13
CA MET A 278 22.01 -7.52 13.73
C MET A 278 21.90 -7.99 15.19
N ARG A 279 20.69 -8.14 15.76
CA ARG A 279 20.50 -8.55 17.17
C ARG A 279 19.74 -9.88 17.36
N GLN A 280 19.68 -10.72 16.33
CA GLN A 280 19.23 -12.12 16.45
C GLN A 280 20.41 -13.07 16.28
#